data_AF-A0A2J0YXE7-F1
#
_entry.id   AF-A0A2J0YXE7-F1
#
_cell.length_a   1.000
_cell.length_b   1.000
_cell.length_c   1.000
_cell.angle_alpha   90.00
_cell.angle_beta   90.00
_cell.angle_gamma   90.00
#
_symmetry.space_group_name_H-M   'P 1'
#
loop_
_entity.id
_entity.type
_entity.pdbx_description
1 polymer ?
#
loop_
_entity_poly.entity_id
_entity_poly.type
_entity_poly.pdbx_seq_one_letter_code
_entity_poly.pdbx_strand_id
1 'polypeptide(L)'
;MTTRDRSLLTKEWYVVPVSVDCPGCGAQTRSGGIVVGPSSLTNTSTIDLDGDLLKAPWVSLDSFAFVESLAGRTENVQRFIANRYHSIFAVQDGRLKSVCEHCGDGLPAAALRAPAMNGFVRLGRKKLVNNEGLTLFASKVVLTEFHGGTLIGEAGLRDGGYSLLLLCDAEDGRNQTGVIEIWHSVARNEYAIVIKGHEGEVQLVNYEDLEQVVDDIARVGLALTQLHLAQDRSPYCELARDLFLDALKGAGYEQDE
;
A
#
# COMPACT_ATOMS: atom_id res chain seq x y z
N MET A 1 -6.42 -7.74 -24.66
CA MET A 1 -6.08 -6.76 -23.61
C MET A 1 -5.94 -5.41 -24.30
N THR A 2 -6.86 -4.46 -24.06
CA THR A 2 -6.86 -3.14 -24.70
C THR A 2 -6.45 -2.08 -23.70
N THR A 3 -5.20 -1.62 -23.78
CA THR A 3 -4.72 -0.42 -23.09
C THR A 3 -5.31 0.81 -23.79
N ARG A 4 -6.07 1.63 -23.06
CA ARG A 4 -6.58 2.93 -23.54
C ARG A 4 -6.22 3.99 -22.51
N ASP A 5 -5.72 5.13 -22.98
CA ASP A 5 -5.56 6.32 -22.15
C ASP A 5 -6.95 6.78 -21.68
N ARG A 6 -7.15 6.88 -20.35
CA ARG A 6 -8.39 7.36 -19.74
C ARG A 6 -8.10 8.41 -18.68
N SER A 7 -9.10 9.19 -18.29
CA SER A 7 -9.12 9.88 -17.00
C SER A 7 -9.69 8.96 -15.93
N LEU A 8 -9.30 9.18 -14.68
CA LEU A 8 -9.70 8.43 -13.49
C LEU A 8 -10.08 9.39 -12.36
N LEU A 9 -11.16 9.10 -11.67
CA LEU A 9 -11.55 9.73 -10.42
C LEU A 9 -12.02 8.64 -9.46
N THR A 10 -11.35 8.48 -8.32
CA THR A 10 -11.69 7.43 -7.36
C THR A 10 -11.38 7.82 -5.92
N LYS A 11 -12.13 7.25 -4.97
CA LYS A 11 -11.79 7.19 -3.54
C LYS A 11 -11.57 5.75 -3.07
N GLU A 12 -11.65 4.80 -3.99
CA GLU A 12 -11.52 3.38 -3.77
C GLU A 12 -10.24 2.92 -4.46
N TRP A 13 -9.12 3.06 -3.75
CA TRP A 13 -7.82 2.63 -4.26
C TRP A 13 -6.94 2.09 -3.15
N TYR A 14 -6.05 1.19 -3.55
CA TYR A 14 -5.32 0.31 -2.67
C TYR A 14 -3.88 0.21 -3.13
N VAL A 15 -2.94 0.23 -2.18
CA VAL A 15 -1.54 -0.12 -2.44
C VAL A 15 -1.37 -1.61 -2.16
N VAL A 16 -0.81 -2.33 -3.13
CA VAL A 16 -0.65 -3.78 -3.09
C VAL A 16 0.83 -4.11 -3.16
N PRO A 17 1.44 -4.70 -2.12
CA PRO A 17 2.84 -5.07 -2.17
C PRO A 17 3.08 -6.15 -3.23
N VAL A 18 4.21 -6.05 -3.94
CA VAL A 18 4.64 -7.04 -4.92
C VAL A 18 6.12 -7.36 -4.75
N SER A 19 6.49 -8.58 -5.09
CA SER A 19 7.87 -9.03 -5.21
C SER A 19 8.09 -9.50 -6.63
N VAL A 20 9.04 -8.89 -7.35
CA VAL A 20 9.34 -9.19 -8.75
C VAL A 20 10.83 -9.08 -8.99
N ASP A 21 11.33 -9.75 -10.03
CA ASP A 21 12.73 -9.58 -10.45
C ASP A 21 12.87 -8.25 -11.21
N CYS A 22 13.83 -7.42 -10.79
CA CYS A 22 14.11 -6.17 -11.47
C CYS A 22 14.86 -6.45 -12.78
N PRO A 23 14.35 -6.00 -13.94
CA PRO A 23 15.05 -6.19 -15.21
C PRO A 23 16.31 -5.31 -15.35
N GLY A 24 16.45 -4.25 -14.53
CA GLY A 24 17.60 -3.35 -14.53
C GLY A 24 18.81 -3.95 -13.81
N CYS A 25 18.65 -4.27 -12.52
CA CYS A 25 19.74 -4.79 -11.68
C CYS A 25 19.72 -6.32 -11.46
N GLY A 26 18.68 -7.03 -11.89
CA GLY A 26 18.53 -8.47 -11.70
C GLY A 26 18.16 -8.92 -10.29
N ALA A 27 18.10 -8.00 -9.31
CA ALA A 27 17.71 -8.32 -7.94
C ALA A 27 16.20 -8.58 -7.84
N GLN A 28 15.82 -9.54 -7.00
CA GLN A 28 14.44 -9.64 -6.54
C GLN A 28 14.13 -8.42 -5.67
N THR A 29 13.16 -7.61 -6.10
CA THR A 29 12.81 -6.35 -5.45
C THR A 29 11.42 -6.42 -4.85
N ARG A 30 11.29 -5.88 -3.63
CA ARG A 30 10.02 -5.52 -3.03
C ARG A 30 9.60 -4.14 -3.53
N SER A 31 8.37 -4.08 -4.02
CA SER A 31 7.75 -2.88 -4.57
C SER A 31 6.23 -2.97 -4.36
N GLY A 32 5.44 -2.29 -5.17
CA GLY A 32 4.00 -2.25 -5.00
C GLY A 32 3.26 -1.79 -6.25
N GLY A 33 1.99 -2.13 -6.31
CA GLY A 33 1.06 -1.73 -7.34
C GLY A 33 -0.09 -0.90 -6.76
N ILE A 34 -0.72 -0.08 -7.59
CA ILE A 34 -1.97 0.58 -7.23
C ILE A 34 -3.11 -0.19 -7.90
N VAL A 35 -4.10 -0.58 -7.11
CA VAL A 35 -5.37 -1.14 -7.59
C VAL A 35 -6.48 -0.16 -7.28
N VAL A 36 -7.35 0.08 -8.25
CA VAL A 36 -8.57 0.89 -8.08
C VAL A 36 -9.79 -0.02 -8.13
N GLY A 37 -10.83 0.33 -7.39
CA GLY A 37 -12.01 -0.51 -7.25
C GLY A 37 -13.19 -0.16 -8.18
N PRO A 38 -14.24 -0.99 -8.15
CA PRO A 38 -15.41 -0.88 -9.03
C PRO A 38 -16.13 0.47 -8.96
N SER A 39 -16.09 1.16 -7.82
CA SER A 39 -16.71 2.48 -7.66
C SER A 39 -15.93 3.61 -8.34
N SER A 40 -14.80 3.30 -8.98
CA SER A 40 -13.97 4.28 -9.69
C SER A 40 -14.69 4.78 -10.94
N LEU A 41 -14.56 6.07 -11.22
CA LEU A 41 -15.11 6.69 -12.41
C LEU A 41 -14.01 6.88 -13.45
N THR A 42 -14.29 6.52 -14.70
CA THR A 42 -13.39 6.72 -15.83
C THR A 42 -14.03 7.51 -16.96
N ASN A 43 -13.20 8.16 -17.76
CA ASN A 43 -13.63 8.91 -18.92
C ASN A 43 -12.60 8.73 -20.05
N THR A 44 -13.04 8.51 -21.29
CA THR A 44 -12.19 8.27 -22.46
C THR A 44 -11.80 9.54 -23.22
N SER A 45 -12.29 10.72 -22.83
CA SER A 45 -11.97 11.98 -23.52
C SER A 45 -10.49 12.34 -23.35
N THR A 46 -9.76 12.48 -24.46
CA THR A 46 -8.47 13.17 -24.50
C THR A 46 -8.70 14.63 -24.13
N ILE A 47 -8.20 15.03 -22.97
CA ILE A 47 -8.55 16.29 -22.32
C ILE A 47 -8.04 17.48 -23.13
N ASP A 48 -8.97 18.33 -23.57
CA ASP A 48 -8.72 19.76 -23.75
C ASP A 48 -9.45 20.50 -22.61
N LEU A 49 -8.77 21.41 -21.92
CA LEU A 49 -9.08 21.83 -20.54
C LEU A 49 -10.09 22.98 -20.41
N ASP A 50 -10.67 23.47 -21.51
CA ASP A 50 -11.47 24.70 -21.49
C ASP A 50 -12.98 24.49 -21.22
N GLY A 51 -13.41 23.28 -20.81
CA GLY A 51 -14.78 23.08 -20.32
C GLY A 51 -15.37 21.69 -20.49
N ASP A 52 -14.63 20.75 -21.10
CA ASP A 52 -15.19 19.45 -21.51
C ASP A 52 -15.04 18.32 -20.46
N LEU A 53 -14.19 18.48 -19.44
CA LEU A 53 -13.99 17.46 -18.38
C LEU A 53 -15.23 17.19 -17.51
N LEU A 54 -16.04 18.23 -17.27
CA LEU A 54 -17.30 18.12 -16.53
C LEU A 54 -18.49 17.74 -17.44
N LYS A 55 -18.32 17.84 -18.76
CA LYS A 55 -19.38 17.56 -19.73
C LYS A 55 -19.32 16.15 -20.30
N ALA A 56 -18.11 15.59 -20.40
CA ALA A 56 -17.93 14.23 -20.89
C ALA A 56 -18.46 13.20 -19.84
N PRO A 57 -19.20 12.17 -20.28
CA PRO A 57 -19.84 11.24 -19.37
C PRO A 57 -18.78 10.40 -18.64
N TRP A 58 -18.79 10.52 -17.31
CA TRP A 58 -18.03 9.63 -16.44
C TRP A 58 -18.78 8.31 -16.33
N VAL A 59 -18.06 7.21 -16.55
CA VAL A 59 -18.61 5.85 -16.50
C VAL A 59 -17.95 5.11 -15.35
N SER A 60 -18.76 4.37 -14.60
CA SER A 60 -18.27 3.45 -13.57
C SER A 60 -17.31 2.42 -14.18
N LEU A 61 -16.28 2.06 -13.43
CA LEU A 61 -15.33 1.03 -13.83
C LEU A 61 -15.93 -0.37 -13.72
N ASP A 62 -16.86 -0.57 -12.77
CA ASP A 62 -17.60 -1.81 -12.50
C ASP A 62 -16.72 -3.07 -12.30
N SER A 63 -15.42 -2.87 -12.10
CA SER A 63 -14.40 -3.90 -11.92
C SER A 63 -13.22 -3.34 -11.13
N PHE A 64 -12.35 -4.22 -10.64
CA PHE A 64 -11.06 -3.78 -10.13
C PHE A 64 -10.11 -3.56 -11.29
N ALA A 65 -9.19 -2.61 -11.18
CA ALA A 65 -8.14 -2.42 -12.18
C ALA A 65 -6.79 -2.12 -11.55
N PHE A 66 -5.75 -2.74 -12.11
CA PHE A 66 -4.37 -2.37 -11.83
C PHE A 66 -4.02 -1.09 -12.59
N VAL A 67 -3.40 -0.15 -11.90
CA VAL A 67 -2.92 1.12 -12.46
C VAL A 67 -1.47 0.96 -12.90
N GLU A 68 -1.25 0.90 -14.22
CA GLU A 68 0.09 0.74 -14.79
C GLU A 68 0.90 2.03 -14.76
N SER A 69 0.22 3.17 -14.89
CA SER A 69 0.84 4.49 -14.72
C SER A 69 -0.21 5.56 -14.45
N LEU A 70 0.16 6.54 -13.62
CA LEU A 70 -0.62 7.78 -13.39
C LEU A 70 0.15 8.96 -13.96
N ALA A 71 -0.52 9.78 -14.75
CA ALA A 71 0.08 10.92 -15.44
C ALA A 71 -0.94 12.05 -15.68
N GLY A 72 -0.45 13.12 -16.32
CA GLY A 72 -1.25 14.26 -16.70
C GLY A 72 -1.31 15.32 -15.60
N ARG A 73 -2.47 15.97 -15.43
CA ARG A 73 -2.69 16.97 -14.36
C ARG A 73 -2.86 16.29 -12.99
N THR A 74 -1.78 15.67 -12.52
CA THR A 74 -1.74 14.84 -11.32
C THR A 74 -0.56 15.12 -10.43
N GLU A 75 0.21 16.17 -10.70
CA GLU A 75 1.52 16.38 -10.08
C GLU A 75 1.48 16.33 -8.56
N ASN A 76 0.46 16.95 -7.93
CA ASN A 76 0.27 16.91 -6.48
C ASN A 76 -0.04 15.49 -5.97
N VAL A 77 -0.86 14.73 -6.69
CA VAL A 77 -1.21 13.34 -6.34
C VAL A 77 0.00 12.42 -6.52
N GLN A 78 0.71 12.55 -7.64
CA GLN A 78 1.93 11.77 -7.91
C GLN A 78 2.99 12.04 -6.84
N ARG A 79 3.21 13.32 -6.49
CA ARG A 79 4.14 13.71 -5.43
C ARG A 79 3.70 13.21 -4.07
N PHE A 80 2.40 13.27 -3.76
CA PHE A 80 1.87 12.71 -2.51
C PHE A 80 2.15 11.21 -2.40
N ILE A 81 1.81 10.44 -3.43
CA ILE A 81 2.01 8.98 -3.42
C ILE A 81 3.50 8.65 -3.38
N ALA A 82 4.32 9.30 -4.20
CA ALA A 82 5.77 9.09 -4.20
C ALA A 82 6.41 9.44 -2.83
N ASN A 83 5.96 10.50 -2.15
CA ASN A 83 6.49 10.82 -0.82
C ASN A 83 6.03 9.81 0.24
N ARG A 84 4.75 9.41 0.22
CA ARG A 84 4.18 8.48 1.20
C ARG A 84 4.75 7.06 1.06
N TYR A 85 5.10 6.65 -0.15
CA TYR A 85 5.57 5.30 -0.48
C TYR A 85 6.88 5.38 -1.30
N HIS A 86 7.86 6.12 -0.77
CA HIS A 86 9.09 6.51 -1.48
C HIS A 86 9.99 5.36 -1.91
N SER A 87 9.93 4.22 -1.22
CA SER A 87 10.63 2.99 -1.61
C SER A 87 9.93 2.21 -2.72
N ILE A 88 8.67 2.55 -3.02
CA ILE A 88 7.79 1.78 -3.90
C ILE A 88 7.47 2.53 -5.19
N PHE A 89 7.22 3.83 -5.12
CA PHE A 89 6.81 4.63 -6.27
C PHE A 89 7.71 5.85 -6.46
N ALA A 90 8.00 6.16 -7.72
CA ALA A 90 8.67 7.40 -8.09
C ALA A 90 8.01 8.02 -9.33
N VAL A 91 8.24 9.32 -9.52
CA VAL A 91 7.85 10.02 -10.74
C VAL A 91 9.00 9.94 -11.74
N GLN A 92 8.78 9.22 -12.85
CA GLN A 92 9.71 9.05 -13.95
C GLN A 92 9.03 9.38 -15.27
N ASP A 93 9.66 10.22 -16.10
CA ASP A 93 9.11 10.70 -17.37
C ASP A 93 7.71 11.36 -17.22
N GLY A 94 7.48 12.07 -16.11
CA GLY A 94 6.20 12.70 -15.80
C GLY A 94 5.08 11.72 -15.41
N ARG A 95 5.41 10.44 -15.18
CA ARG A 95 4.48 9.39 -14.77
C ARG A 95 4.86 8.82 -13.42
N LEU A 96 3.89 8.57 -12.56
CA LEU A 96 4.11 7.76 -11.36
C LEU A 96 4.22 6.29 -11.80
N LYS A 97 5.32 5.66 -11.44
CA LYS A 97 5.61 4.24 -11.71
C LYS A 97 6.07 3.57 -10.43
N SER A 98 5.84 2.27 -10.33
CA SER A 98 6.50 1.44 -9.32
C SER A 98 7.99 1.34 -9.65
N VAL A 99 8.84 1.37 -8.64
CA VAL A 99 10.30 1.31 -8.79
C VAL A 99 10.90 0.14 -8.05
N CYS A 100 12.09 -0.26 -8.48
CA CYS A 100 12.95 -1.17 -7.76
C CYS A 100 13.53 -0.48 -6.53
N GLU A 101 13.40 -1.10 -5.35
CA GLU A 101 13.98 -0.57 -4.11
C GLU A 101 15.53 -0.50 -4.15
N HIS A 102 16.18 -1.33 -4.98
CA HIS A 102 17.64 -1.45 -5.03
C HIS A 102 18.30 -0.42 -5.96
N CYS A 103 17.75 -0.22 -7.16
CA CYS A 103 18.35 0.66 -8.17
C CYS A 103 17.50 1.88 -8.51
N GLY A 104 16.28 1.98 -7.98
CA GLY A 104 15.34 3.07 -8.29
C GLY A 104 14.75 3.01 -9.71
N ASP A 105 15.12 2.02 -10.53
CA ASP A 105 14.59 1.90 -11.89
C ASP A 105 13.10 1.59 -11.90
N GLY A 106 12.39 2.17 -12.87
CA GLY A 106 10.96 1.91 -13.07
C GLY A 106 10.71 0.46 -13.48
N LEU A 107 9.86 -0.23 -12.72
CA LEU A 107 9.46 -1.60 -13.00
C LEU A 107 8.45 -1.63 -14.16
N PRO A 108 8.62 -2.51 -15.15
CA PRO A 108 7.72 -2.57 -16.28
C PRO A 108 6.35 -3.13 -15.85
N ALA A 109 5.27 -2.50 -16.34
CA ALA A 109 3.90 -2.92 -16.00
C ALA A 109 3.63 -4.41 -16.28
N ALA A 110 4.24 -4.97 -17.33
CA ALA A 110 4.12 -6.39 -17.65
C ALA A 110 4.63 -7.31 -16.52
N ALA A 111 5.69 -6.92 -15.80
CA ALA A 111 6.20 -7.67 -14.65
C ALA A 111 5.28 -7.51 -13.43
N LEU A 112 4.58 -6.37 -13.31
CA LEU A 112 3.79 -6.04 -12.13
C LEU A 112 2.34 -6.54 -12.17
N ARG A 113 1.72 -6.64 -13.36
CA ARG A 113 0.28 -6.94 -13.52
C ARG A 113 -0.15 -8.17 -12.73
N ALA A 114 0.41 -9.33 -13.04
CA ALA A 114 -0.01 -10.58 -12.41
C ALA A 114 0.31 -10.61 -10.90
N PRO A 115 1.52 -10.22 -10.45
CA PRO A 115 1.82 -10.12 -9.02
C PRO A 115 0.89 -9.18 -8.26
N ALA A 116 0.61 -7.98 -8.78
CA ALA A 116 -0.27 -7.00 -8.14
C ALA A 116 -1.72 -7.50 -8.10
N MET A 117 -2.24 -8.03 -9.20
CA MET A 117 -3.63 -8.52 -9.26
C MET A 117 -3.84 -9.75 -8.37
N ASN A 118 -2.94 -10.73 -8.43
CA ASN A 118 -3.01 -11.93 -7.60
C ASN A 118 -2.79 -11.59 -6.12
N GLY A 119 -1.83 -10.69 -5.84
CA GLY A 119 -1.58 -10.15 -4.51
C GLY A 119 -2.83 -9.49 -3.95
N PHE A 120 -3.50 -8.64 -4.73
CA PHE A 120 -4.74 -7.98 -4.34
C PHE A 120 -5.86 -8.95 -4.02
N VAL A 121 -6.11 -9.95 -4.89
CA VAL A 121 -7.14 -10.97 -4.64
C VAL A 121 -6.83 -11.78 -3.39
N ARG A 122 -5.57 -12.22 -3.23
CA ARG A 122 -5.11 -13.00 -2.08
C ARG A 122 -5.25 -12.21 -0.78
N LEU A 123 -4.78 -10.97 -0.76
CA LEU A 123 -4.84 -10.10 0.41
C LEU A 123 -6.27 -9.65 0.71
N GLY A 124 -7.07 -9.35 -0.32
CA GLY A 124 -8.45 -8.91 -0.17
C GLY A 124 -9.34 -9.99 0.45
N ARG A 125 -9.18 -11.27 0.05
CA ARG A 125 -9.87 -12.41 0.68
C ARG A 125 -9.55 -12.56 2.16
N LYS A 126 -8.34 -12.19 2.56
CA LYS A 126 -7.88 -12.18 3.95
C LYS A 126 -8.20 -10.85 4.67
N LYS A 127 -8.90 -9.90 4.03
CA LYS A 127 -9.17 -8.53 4.53
C LYS A 127 -7.91 -7.73 4.90
N LEU A 128 -6.84 -7.92 4.12
CA LEU A 128 -5.51 -7.35 4.38
C LEU A 128 -5.20 -6.13 3.52
N VAL A 129 -6.08 -5.78 2.58
CA VAL A 129 -5.93 -4.60 1.73
C VAL A 129 -6.79 -3.48 2.29
N ASN A 130 -6.17 -2.33 2.56
CA ASN A 130 -6.83 -1.16 3.10
C ASN A 130 -7.08 -0.14 2.00
N ASN A 131 -8.32 0.35 1.90
CA ASN A 131 -8.60 1.48 1.02
C ASN A 131 -7.89 2.72 1.57
N GLU A 132 -7.16 3.42 0.72
CA GLU A 132 -6.49 4.64 1.10
C GLU A 132 -7.47 5.80 1.34
N GLY A 133 -8.73 5.70 0.89
CA GLY A 133 -9.82 6.63 1.23
C GLY A 133 -9.62 8.09 0.78
N LEU A 134 -8.49 8.38 0.14
CA LEU A 134 -8.14 9.68 -0.41
C LEU A 134 -8.65 9.80 -1.84
N THR A 135 -9.09 10.98 -2.24
CA THR A 135 -9.48 11.22 -3.64
C THR A 135 -8.25 11.19 -4.53
N LEU A 136 -8.22 10.23 -5.46
CA LEU A 136 -7.25 10.12 -6.53
C LEU A 136 -7.91 10.58 -7.83
N PHE A 137 -7.45 11.71 -8.37
CA PHE A 137 -7.78 12.15 -9.71
C PHE A 137 -6.56 11.98 -10.62
N ALA A 138 -6.78 11.39 -11.79
CA ALA A 138 -5.80 11.37 -12.86
C ALA A 138 -6.38 11.72 -14.22
N SER A 139 -5.72 12.66 -14.88
CA SER A 139 -6.15 13.14 -16.20
C SER A 139 -5.66 12.21 -17.32
N LYS A 140 -4.65 11.37 -17.02
CA LYS A 140 -4.15 10.31 -17.90
C LYS A 140 -3.73 9.10 -17.08
N VAL A 141 -4.44 8.00 -17.24
CA VAL A 141 -4.16 6.71 -16.58
C VAL A 141 -4.12 5.59 -17.61
N VAL A 142 -3.27 4.59 -17.34
CA VAL A 142 -3.29 3.30 -18.03
C VAL A 142 -3.79 2.25 -17.04
N LEU A 143 -4.90 1.59 -17.37
CA LEU A 143 -5.56 0.61 -16.51
C LEU A 143 -5.54 -0.78 -17.16
N THR A 144 -5.30 -1.80 -16.35
CA THR A 144 -5.56 -3.21 -16.67
C THR A 144 -6.69 -3.71 -15.77
N GLU A 145 -7.88 -3.86 -16.34
CA GLU A 145 -9.10 -4.30 -15.66
C GLU A 145 -9.08 -5.81 -15.37
N PHE A 146 -9.62 -6.20 -14.22
CA PHE A 146 -9.78 -7.59 -13.81
C PHE A 146 -11.03 -7.79 -12.93
N HIS A 147 -11.71 -8.91 -13.13
CA HIS A 147 -12.92 -9.24 -12.40
C HIS A 147 -12.55 -9.93 -11.09
N GLY A 148 -12.66 -9.20 -9.98
CA GLY A 148 -12.40 -9.73 -8.65
C GLY A 148 -13.69 -10.24 -8.00
N GLY A 149 -13.82 -11.56 -7.81
CA GLY A 149 -14.81 -12.16 -6.89
C GLY A 149 -14.44 -11.95 -5.42
N THR A 150 -13.84 -10.80 -5.09
CA THR A 150 -13.21 -10.50 -3.80
C THR A 150 -14.02 -9.42 -3.11
N LEU A 151 -14.65 -9.75 -1.99
CA LEU A 151 -15.25 -8.78 -1.08
C LEU A 151 -14.13 -8.24 -0.17
N ILE A 152 -13.87 -6.93 -0.23
CA ILE A 152 -12.90 -6.26 0.63
C ILE A 152 -13.69 -5.65 1.79
N GLY A 153 -13.42 -6.11 3.00
CA GLY A 153 -13.93 -5.45 4.20
C GLY A 153 -13.12 -4.19 4.48
N GLU A 154 -13.78 -3.09 4.83
CA GLU A 154 -13.10 -1.92 5.39
C GLU A 154 -12.48 -2.31 6.74
N ALA A 155 -11.16 -2.11 6.89
CA ALA A 155 -10.52 -2.22 8.19
C ALA A 155 -10.89 -0.97 9.01
N GLY A 156 -11.82 -1.13 9.97
CA GLY A 156 -12.44 -0.05 10.75
C GLY A 156 -11.55 0.76 11.70
N LEU A 157 -10.22 0.71 11.55
CA LEU A 157 -9.27 1.43 12.42
C LEU A 157 -9.14 2.92 12.06
N ARG A 158 -9.26 3.28 10.78
CA ARG A 158 -9.13 4.69 10.35
C ARG A 158 -10.26 5.59 10.88
N ASP A 159 -11.46 5.05 11.06
CA ASP A 159 -12.60 5.79 11.61
C ASP A 159 -12.55 5.91 13.15
N GLY A 160 -11.66 5.15 13.81
CA GLY A 160 -11.46 5.20 15.26
C GLY A 160 -10.49 6.26 15.76
N GLY A 161 -9.89 7.07 14.89
CA GLY A 161 -8.86 8.05 15.30
C GLY A 161 -7.44 7.46 15.45
N TYR A 162 -7.20 6.27 14.90
CA TYR A 162 -5.86 5.69 14.80
C TYR A 162 -5.12 6.17 13.55
N SER A 163 -3.82 6.44 13.70
CA SER A 163 -2.88 6.74 12.62
C SER A 163 -1.82 5.65 12.52
N LEU A 164 -1.50 5.22 11.30
CA LEU A 164 -0.45 4.23 11.05
C LEU A 164 0.92 4.86 11.37
N LEU A 165 1.71 4.19 12.21
CA LEU A 165 3.05 4.63 12.61
C LEU A 165 4.14 3.82 11.94
N LEU A 166 4.04 2.48 12.03
CA LEU A 166 5.06 1.56 11.55
C LEU A 166 4.42 0.43 10.74
N LEU A 167 5.17 -0.08 9.77
CA LEU A 167 4.89 -1.36 9.13
C LEU A 167 6.09 -2.28 9.33
N CYS A 168 5.84 -3.51 9.77
CA CYS A 168 6.87 -4.51 9.96
C CYS A 168 6.65 -5.64 8.96
N ASP A 169 7.67 -6.02 8.20
CA ASP A 169 7.65 -7.32 7.53
C ASP A 169 7.87 -8.40 8.60
N ALA A 170 7.12 -9.49 8.50
CA ALA A 170 7.18 -10.58 9.47
C ALA A 170 7.11 -11.95 8.77
N GLU A 171 7.86 -12.91 9.30
CA GLU A 171 7.88 -14.29 8.84
C GLU A 171 7.44 -15.23 9.95
N ASP A 172 6.67 -16.28 9.62
CA ASP A 172 6.35 -17.35 10.56
C ASP A 172 7.39 -18.48 10.50
N GLY A 173 7.34 -19.40 11.45
CA GLY A 173 8.21 -20.59 11.46
C GLY A 173 8.00 -21.57 10.28
N ARG A 174 7.16 -21.23 9.30
CA ARG A 174 6.90 -21.99 8.06
C ARG A 174 7.32 -21.20 6.81
N ASN A 175 8.10 -20.13 6.97
CA ASN A 175 8.52 -19.20 5.91
C ASN A 175 7.34 -18.52 5.19
N GLN A 176 6.17 -18.42 5.83
CA GLN A 176 5.10 -17.55 5.32
C GLN A 176 5.47 -16.12 5.64
N THR A 177 5.37 -15.24 4.65
CA THR A 177 5.64 -13.82 4.82
C THR A 177 4.35 -13.05 5.02
N GLY A 178 4.41 -12.03 5.87
CA GLY A 178 3.30 -11.18 6.25
C GLY A 178 3.77 -9.79 6.65
N VAL A 179 2.81 -8.94 6.99
CA VAL A 179 3.04 -7.56 7.41
C VAL A 179 2.31 -7.32 8.72
N ILE A 180 2.96 -6.70 9.68
CA ILE A 180 2.36 -6.19 10.91
C ILE A 180 2.28 -4.69 10.79
N GLU A 181 1.08 -4.14 10.82
CA GLU A 181 0.88 -2.69 10.87
C GLU A 181 0.70 -2.27 12.33
N ILE A 182 1.42 -1.25 12.77
CA ILE A 182 1.29 -0.66 14.10
C ILE A 182 0.63 0.71 13.97
N TRP A 183 -0.52 0.83 14.59
CA TRP A 183 -1.37 2.01 14.59
C TRP A 183 -1.38 2.63 15.98
N HIS A 184 -1.53 3.95 16.06
CA HIS A 184 -1.59 4.67 17.33
C HIS A 184 -2.68 5.75 17.31
N SER A 185 -3.43 5.84 18.41
CA SER A 185 -4.42 6.87 18.65
C SER A 185 -3.91 7.80 19.74
N VAL A 186 -3.40 8.97 19.35
CA VAL A 186 -2.88 9.99 20.29
C VAL A 186 -3.94 10.43 21.30
N ALA A 187 -5.20 10.56 20.87
CA ALA A 187 -6.29 11.01 21.73
C ALA A 187 -6.61 10.03 22.87
N ARG A 188 -6.29 8.75 22.68
CA ARG A 188 -6.52 7.67 23.66
C ARG A 188 -5.24 7.14 24.27
N ASN A 189 -4.09 7.53 23.72
CA ASN A 189 -2.78 6.98 24.07
C ASN A 189 -2.77 5.44 23.99
N GLU A 190 -3.29 4.90 22.88
CA GLU A 190 -3.46 3.47 22.66
C GLU A 190 -2.81 3.07 21.33
N TYR A 191 -2.22 1.90 21.30
CA TYR A 191 -1.74 1.23 20.09
C TYR A 191 -2.74 0.16 19.63
N ALA A 192 -2.75 -0.10 18.34
CA ALA A 192 -3.45 -1.23 17.76
C ALA A 192 -2.53 -1.88 16.72
N ILE A 193 -2.56 -3.20 16.63
CA ILE A 193 -1.84 -3.91 15.58
C ILE A 193 -2.78 -4.58 14.61
N VAL A 194 -2.32 -4.69 13.38
CA VAL A 194 -2.98 -5.51 12.36
C VAL A 194 -1.94 -6.44 11.79
N ILE A 195 -2.07 -7.74 12.10
CA ILE A 195 -1.22 -8.79 11.55
C ILE A 195 -1.85 -9.27 10.24
N LYS A 196 -1.07 -9.23 9.17
CA LYS A 196 -1.49 -9.54 7.80
C LYS A 196 -0.60 -10.63 7.22
N GLY A 197 -1.17 -11.51 6.42
CA GLY A 197 -0.42 -12.50 5.62
C GLY A 197 -0.36 -13.89 6.24
N HIS A 198 -0.36 -13.96 7.57
CA HIS A 198 -0.31 -15.19 8.37
C HIS A 198 -1.69 -15.85 8.55
N GLU A 199 -1.74 -17.15 8.86
CA GLU A 199 -2.99 -17.84 9.24
C GLU A 199 -3.47 -17.34 10.60
N GLY A 200 -4.31 -16.30 10.61
CA GLY A 200 -4.88 -15.74 11.83
C GLY A 200 -5.86 -14.62 11.54
N GLU A 201 -6.88 -14.47 12.39
CA GLU A 201 -7.78 -13.32 12.38
C GLU A 201 -7.03 -12.01 12.65
N VAL A 202 -7.55 -10.92 12.08
CA VAL A 202 -7.17 -9.54 12.41
C VAL A 202 -7.43 -9.33 13.90
N GLN A 203 -6.39 -9.48 14.72
CA GLN A 203 -6.49 -9.21 16.16
C GLN A 203 -6.34 -7.72 16.39
N LEU A 204 -7.48 -7.03 16.46
CA LEU A 204 -7.55 -5.66 16.93
C LEU A 204 -7.53 -5.72 18.46
N VAL A 205 -6.32 -5.70 19.01
CA VAL A 205 -6.09 -5.61 20.45
C VAL A 205 -5.60 -4.19 20.73
N ASN A 206 -6.24 -3.52 21.68
CA ASN A 206 -5.80 -2.20 22.14
C ASN A 206 -4.69 -2.43 23.18
N TYR A 207 -3.54 -1.81 22.96
CA TYR A 207 -2.40 -1.87 23.86
C TYR A 207 -2.10 -0.49 24.43
N GLU A 208 -1.73 -0.45 25.72
CA GLU A 208 -1.32 0.79 26.38
C GLU A 208 0.17 1.11 26.13
N ASP A 209 0.97 0.10 25.78
CA ASP A 209 2.40 0.21 25.52
C ASP A 209 2.87 -0.66 24.34
N LEU A 210 4.08 -0.38 23.84
CA LEU A 210 4.69 -1.12 22.72
C LEU A 210 5.36 -2.43 23.17
N GLU A 211 5.65 -2.60 24.46
CA GLU A 211 6.24 -3.83 24.99
C GLU A 211 5.26 -4.99 24.89
N GLN A 212 4.00 -4.77 25.29
CA GLN A 212 2.92 -5.73 25.14
C GLN A 212 2.64 -6.08 23.68
N VAL A 213 2.80 -5.11 22.77
CA VAL A 213 2.70 -5.36 21.33
C VAL A 213 3.79 -6.34 20.88
N VAL A 214 5.04 -6.13 21.28
CA VAL A 214 6.16 -7.01 20.93
C VAL A 214 5.98 -8.41 21.52
N ASP A 215 5.57 -8.49 22.78
CA ASP A 215 5.32 -9.76 23.47
C ASP A 215 4.23 -10.59 22.77
N ASP A 216 3.15 -9.95 22.33
CA ASP A 216 2.08 -10.63 21.61
C ASP A 216 2.54 -11.08 20.21
N ILE A 217 3.32 -10.26 19.49
CA ILE A 217 3.94 -10.64 18.20
C ILE A 217 4.85 -11.87 18.37
N ALA A 218 5.71 -11.86 19.40
CA ALA A 218 6.57 -12.99 19.70
C ALA A 218 5.77 -14.24 20.06
N ARG A 219 4.68 -14.09 20.84
CA ARG A 219 3.82 -15.20 21.28
C ARG A 219 3.10 -15.88 20.12
N VAL A 220 2.72 -15.14 19.07
CA VAL A 220 2.13 -15.72 17.87
C VAL A 220 3.16 -16.35 16.93
N GLY A 221 4.45 -16.35 17.32
CA GLY A 221 5.53 -17.04 16.60
C GLY A 221 5.97 -16.32 15.33
N LEU A 222 5.83 -15.00 15.29
CA LEU A 222 6.24 -14.16 14.17
C LEU A 222 7.61 -13.55 14.44
N ALA A 223 8.55 -13.77 13.52
CA ALA A 223 9.83 -13.08 13.50
C ALA A 223 9.72 -11.82 12.65
N LEU A 224 10.06 -10.66 13.22
CA LEU A 224 10.12 -9.41 12.46
C LEU A 224 11.40 -9.35 11.64
N THR A 225 11.28 -9.10 10.35
CA THR A 225 12.42 -9.11 9.42
C THR A 225 12.79 -7.72 8.91
N GLN A 226 11.83 -6.80 8.85
CA GLN A 226 12.10 -5.44 8.40
C GLN A 226 11.13 -4.46 9.04
N LEU A 227 11.59 -3.24 9.33
CA LEU A 227 10.77 -2.18 9.90
C LEU A 227 10.75 -0.96 8.97
N HIS A 228 9.56 -0.49 8.65
CA HIS A 228 9.30 0.62 7.73
C HIS A 228 8.55 1.74 8.45
N LEU A 229 8.98 2.98 8.23
CA LEU A 229 8.27 4.16 8.69
C LEU A 229 7.04 4.42 7.81
N ALA A 230 5.88 4.64 8.42
CA ALA A 230 4.70 5.06 7.65
C ALA A 230 4.87 6.45 7.03
N GLN A 231 5.67 7.32 7.66
CA GLN A 231 6.11 8.63 7.14
C GLN A 231 7.55 8.92 7.58
N ASP A 232 8.47 8.90 6.63
CA ASP A 232 9.92 9.12 6.82
C ASP A 232 10.29 10.51 7.37
N ARG A 233 9.48 11.54 7.11
CA ARG A 233 9.70 12.91 7.60
C ARG A 233 8.96 13.25 8.88
N SER A 234 8.24 12.29 9.45
CA SER A 234 7.48 12.53 10.67
C SER A 234 8.36 12.21 11.87
N PRO A 235 8.70 13.21 12.72
CA PRO A 235 9.48 12.95 13.93
C PRO A 235 8.74 12.00 14.89
N TYR A 236 7.41 11.91 14.77
CA TYR A 236 6.60 10.94 15.52
C TYR A 236 6.79 9.51 15.03
N CYS A 237 6.97 9.30 13.72
CA CYS A 237 7.25 7.97 13.17
C CYS A 237 8.68 7.53 13.49
N GLU A 238 9.65 8.44 13.39
CA GLU A 238 11.04 8.17 13.82
C GLU A 238 11.10 7.79 15.30
N LEU A 239 10.49 8.59 16.17
CA LEU A 239 10.42 8.29 17.60
C LEU A 239 9.71 6.95 17.88
N ALA A 240 8.60 6.69 17.19
CA ALA A 240 7.87 5.44 17.35
C ALA A 240 8.71 4.23 16.94
N ARG A 241 9.47 4.34 15.85
CA ARG A 241 10.45 3.31 15.46
C ARG A 241 11.46 3.08 16.56
N ASP A 242 12.07 4.15 17.06
CA ASP A 242 13.18 4.02 18.01
C ASP A 242 12.68 3.39 19.32
N LEU A 243 11.51 3.80 19.81
CA LEU A 243 10.84 3.16 20.95
C LEU A 243 10.47 1.69 20.69
N PHE A 244 10.02 1.37 19.48
CA PHE A 244 9.68 -0.01 19.11
C PHE A 244 10.93 -0.90 18.99
N LEU A 245 12.03 -0.37 18.45
CA LEU A 245 13.32 -1.05 18.41
C LEU A 245 13.88 -1.31 19.81
N ASP A 246 13.71 -0.36 20.74
CA ASP A 246 14.09 -0.56 22.13
C ASP A 246 13.25 -1.64 22.82
N ALA A 247 11.94 -1.67 22.57
CA ALA A 247 11.06 -2.74 23.06
C ALA A 247 11.46 -4.12 22.48
N LEU A 248 11.78 -4.18 21.18
CA LEU A 248 12.26 -5.39 20.52
C LEU A 248 13.57 -5.90 21.14
N LYS A 249 14.55 -5.01 21.38
CA LYS A 249 15.80 -5.36 22.08
C LYS A 249 15.53 -5.88 23.49
N GLY A 250 14.62 -5.24 24.21
CA GLY A 250 14.18 -5.69 25.55
C GLY A 250 13.60 -7.10 25.52
N ALA A 251 12.87 -7.45 24.47
CA ALA A 251 12.31 -8.79 24.24
C ALA A 251 13.32 -9.81 23.66
N GLY A 252 14.57 -9.42 23.42
CA GLY A 252 15.63 -10.30 22.94
C GLY A 252 15.71 -10.43 21.41
N TYR A 253 15.09 -9.54 20.64
CA TYR A 253 15.35 -9.45 19.21
C TYR A 253 16.71 -8.81 18.95
N GLU A 254 17.46 -9.40 18.02
CA GLU A 254 18.73 -8.86 17.54
C GLU A 254 18.51 -8.16 16.19
N GLN A 255 19.24 -7.07 15.98
CA GLN A 255 19.23 -6.35 14.72
C GLN A 255 20.43 -6.81 13.90
N ASP A 256 20.19 -7.37 12.72
CA ASP A 256 21.25 -7.63 11.75
C ASP A 256 21.82 -6.29 11.24
N GLU A 257 23.16 -6.16 11.24
CA GLU A 257 23.89 -4.98 10.74
C GLU A 257 23.82 -4.82 9.22
#